data_AF-A0A198Z0T6-F1
#
_entry.id   AF-A0A198Z0T6-F1
#
_cell.length_a   1.000
_cell.length_b   1.000
_cell.length_c   1.000
_cell.angle_alpha   90.00
_cell.angle_beta   90.00
_cell.angle_gamma   90.00
#
_symmetry.space_group_name_H-M   'P 1'
#
loop_
_entity.id
_entity.type
_entity.pdbx_description
1 polymer ?
#
loop_
_entity_poly.entity_id
_entity_poly.type
_entity_poly.pdbx_seq_one_letter_code
_entity_poly.pdbx_strand_id
1 'polypeptide(L)'
;MDEPLDKLDLRLLQELQKDGRLTNNELGERIALSPSQCSRRRTRLEAEGYIRSYRAYLDRQKLGLDMLVVISVTLATHNRDNARRFSQLINGLPEVLEAYALTGEMDYHLTVATRGLADLSKFVNDVLLPHESVQHVKTSIVLDTLKTFEGFPVLMPGH
;
A
#
# COMPACT_ATOMS: atom_id res chain seq x y z
N MET A 1 13.91 -24.78 -4.18
CA MET A 1 14.89 -23.69 -4.08
C MET A 1 14.49 -22.71 -5.14
N ASP A 2 14.03 -21.52 -4.75
CA ASP A 2 13.72 -20.47 -5.73
C ASP A 2 15.00 -20.08 -6.45
N GLU A 3 14.95 -20.07 -7.78
CA GLU A 3 16.04 -19.59 -8.61
C GLU A 3 16.15 -18.07 -8.39
N PRO A 4 17.33 -17.55 -8.01
CA PRO A 4 17.49 -16.12 -7.73
C PRO A 4 17.13 -15.29 -8.96
N LEU A 5 16.40 -14.19 -8.76
CA LEU A 5 16.04 -13.26 -9.83
C LEU A 5 17.27 -12.84 -10.63
N ASP A 6 17.21 -13.02 -11.95
CA ASP A 6 18.27 -12.53 -12.83
C ASP A 6 18.08 -11.05 -13.17
N LYS A 7 19.06 -10.45 -13.86
CA LYS A 7 19.02 -9.02 -14.24
C LYS A 7 17.82 -8.67 -15.12
N LEU A 8 17.34 -9.60 -15.94
CA LEU A 8 16.21 -9.38 -16.83
C LEU A 8 14.89 -9.44 -16.07
N ASP A 9 14.76 -10.33 -15.09
CA ASP A 9 13.60 -10.36 -14.19
C ASP A 9 13.49 -9.05 -13.42
N LEU A 10 14.60 -8.54 -12.89
CA LEU A 10 14.63 -7.25 -12.18
C LEU A 10 14.23 -6.08 -13.11
N ARG A 11 14.71 -6.05 -14.35
CA ARG A 11 14.31 -5.04 -15.34
C ARG A 11 12.82 -5.15 -15.69
N LEU A 12 12.31 -6.37 -15.86
CA LEU A 12 10.90 -6.62 -16.12
C LEU A 12 10.03 -6.10 -14.97
N LEU A 13 10.42 -6.36 -13.72
CA LEU A 13 9.73 -5.84 -12.53
C LEU A 13 9.78 -4.30 -12.47
N GLN A 14 10.92 -3.69 -12.78
CA GLN A 14 11.05 -2.23 -12.85
C GLN A 14 10.10 -1.61 -13.87
N GLU A 15 10.00 -2.17 -15.07
CA GLU A 15 9.13 -1.65 -16.12
C GLU A 15 7.64 -1.87 -15.79
N LEU A 16 7.28 -3.05 -15.29
CA LEU A 16 5.90 -3.34 -14.89
C LEU A 16 5.43 -2.52 -13.67
N GLN A 17 6.34 -2.13 -12.79
CA GLN A 17 6.02 -1.27 -11.66
C GLN A 17 5.71 0.17 -12.10
N LYS A 18 6.40 0.66 -13.15
CA LYS A 18 6.09 1.96 -13.77
C LYS A 18 4.79 1.90 -14.55
N ASP A 19 4.60 0.84 -15.33
CA ASP A 19 3.40 0.62 -16.13
C ASP A 19 3.01 -0.86 -16.17
N GLY A 20 2.03 -1.21 -15.34
CA GLY A 20 1.52 -2.58 -15.24
C GLY A 20 0.72 -3.05 -16.47
N ARG A 21 0.37 -2.14 -17.40
CA ARG A 21 -0.42 -2.44 -18.60
C ARG A 21 0.42 -2.85 -19.80
N LEU A 22 1.75 -2.76 -19.71
CA LEU A 22 2.63 -3.12 -20.82
C LEU A 22 2.36 -4.54 -21.32
N THR A 23 2.22 -4.64 -22.63
CA THR A 23 2.13 -5.91 -23.35
C THR A 23 3.50 -6.59 -23.37
N ASN A 24 3.50 -7.90 -23.63
CA ASN A 24 4.76 -8.65 -23.75
C ASN A 24 5.64 -8.15 -24.92
N ASN A 25 5.03 -7.55 -25.96
CA ASN A 25 5.75 -6.93 -27.07
C ASN A 25 6.48 -5.67 -26.60
N GLU A 26 5.77 -4.74 -25.96
CA GLU A 26 6.34 -3.50 -25.44
C GLU A 26 7.41 -3.76 -24.37
N LEU A 27 7.17 -4.75 -23.48
CA LEU A 27 8.19 -5.19 -22.53
C LEU A 27 9.44 -5.70 -23.26
N GLY A 28 9.26 -6.55 -24.28
CA GLY A 28 10.34 -7.12 -25.07
C GLY A 28 11.21 -6.07 -25.73
N GLU A 29 10.60 -5.02 -26.29
CA GLU A 29 11.30 -3.87 -26.87
C GLU A 29 12.13 -3.11 -25.82
N ARG A 30 11.61 -2.94 -24.59
CA ARG A 30 12.29 -2.19 -23.53
C ARG A 30 13.45 -2.95 -22.88
N ILE A 31 13.34 -4.28 -22.76
CA ILE A 31 14.32 -5.11 -22.02
C ILE A 31 15.11 -6.08 -22.91
N ALA A 32 15.00 -5.93 -24.23
CA ALA A 32 15.68 -6.75 -25.24
C ALA A 32 15.38 -8.26 -25.12
N LEU A 33 14.10 -8.60 -25.02
CA LEU A 33 13.61 -9.98 -24.99
C LEU A 33 12.56 -10.22 -26.08
N SER A 34 12.41 -11.47 -26.50
CA SER A 34 11.27 -11.82 -27.34
C SER A 34 9.96 -11.79 -26.51
N PRO A 35 8.80 -11.55 -27.14
CA PRO A 35 7.52 -11.53 -26.42
C PRO A 35 7.22 -12.84 -25.66
N SER A 36 7.65 -13.99 -26.20
CA SER A 36 7.47 -15.29 -25.56
C SER A 36 8.35 -15.45 -24.32
N GLN A 37 9.56 -14.88 -24.31
CA GLN A 37 10.43 -14.85 -23.13
C GLN A 37 9.83 -13.94 -22.03
N CYS A 38 9.35 -12.75 -22.38
CA CYS A 38 8.65 -11.85 -21.45
C CYS A 38 7.43 -12.55 -20.81
N SER A 39 6.61 -13.21 -21.62
CA SER A 39 5.42 -13.91 -21.13
C SER A 39 5.77 -14.98 -20.10
N ARG A 40 6.76 -15.85 -20.40
CA ARG A 40 7.17 -16.92 -19.47
C ARG A 40 7.70 -16.36 -18.15
N ARG A 41 8.54 -15.32 -18.21
CA ARG A 41 9.09 -14.68 -17.01
C ARG A 41 8.01 -14.00 -16.18
N ARG A 42 7.10 -13.24 -16.80
CA ARG A 42 5.98 -12.59 -16.13
C ARG A 42 5.10 -13.59 -15.40
N THR A 43 4.65 -14.65 -16.08
CA THR A 43 3.81 -15.69 -15.47
C THR A 43 4.51 -16.37 -14.31
N ARG A 44 5.82 -16.64 -14.43
CA ARG A 44 6.62 -17.20 -13.34
C ARG A 44 6.69 -16.24 -12.14
N LEU A 45 6.98 -14.97 -12.35
CA LEU A 45 7.09 -13.95 -11.29
C LEU A 45 5.76 -13.65 -10.60
N GLU A 46 4.64 -13.77 -11.33
CA GLU A 46 3.29 -13.74 -10.77
C GLU A 46 3.04 -14.99 -9.90
N ALA A 47 3.36 -16.18 -10.40
CA ALA A 47 3.17 -17.44 -9.68
C ALA A 47 4.03 -17.55 -8.40
N GLU A 48 5.25 -17.01 -8.44
CA GLU A 48 6.18 -16.96 -7.30
C GLU A 48 5.86 -15.81 -6.33
N GLY A 49 4.89 -14.94 -6.66
CA GLY A 49 4.42 -13.87 -5.77
C GLY A 49 5.28 -12.62 -5.71
N TYR A 50 6.29 -12.49 -6.59
CA TYR A 50 7.01 -11.24 -6.81
C TYR A 50 6.07 -10.15 -7.33
N ILE A 51 5.16 -10.53 -8.22
CA ILE A 51 4.08 -9.66 -8.71
C ILE A 51 2.79 -10.07 -7.99
N ARG A 52 2.37 -9.26 -7.01
CA ARG A 52 1.17 -9.58 -6.20
C ARG A 52 -0.14 -9.16 -6.85
N SER A 53 -0.14 -8.08 -7.63
CA SER A 53 -1.35 -7.59 -8.32
C SER A 53 -1.01 -6.51 -9.33
N TYR A 54 -1.93 -6.26 -10.26
CA TYR A 54 -1.96 -5.07 -11.11
C TYR A 54 -3.13 -4.18 -10.71
N ARG A 55 -2.88 -2.88 -10.52
CA ARG A 55 -3.89 -1.91 -10.09
C ARG A 55 -3.77 -0.62 -10.89
N ALA A 56 -4.89 0.06 -11.08
CA ALA A 56 -4.90 1.42 -11.60
C ALA A 56 -4.46 2.38 -10.49
N TYR A 57 -3.64 3.37 -10.85
CA TYR A 57 -3.25 4.46 -9.97
C TYR A 57 -4.20 5.64 -10.22
N LEU A 58 -5.03 5.96 -9.22
CA LEU A 58 -6.15 6.88 -9.37
C LEU A 58 -5.85 8.23 -8.72
N ASP A 59 -6.41 9.29 -9.31
CA ASP A 59 -6.38 10.63 -8.75
C ASP A 59 -7.42 10.76 -7.64
N ARG A 60 -6.96 10.85 -6.39
CA ARG A 60 -7.84 10.94 -5.20
C ARG A 60 -8.74 12.19 -5.23
N GLN A 61 -8.26 13.32 -5.74
CA GLN A 61 -9.02 14.57 -5.73
C GLN A 61 -10.19 14.49 -6.71
N LYS A 62 -9.99 13.86 -7.86
CA LYS A 62 -11.08 13.58 -8.82
C LYS A 62 -12.13 12.61 -8.29
N LEU A 63 -11.80 11.82 -7.27
CA LEU A 63 -12.73 10.95 -6.55
C LEU A 63 -13.41 11.65 -5.36
N GLY A 64 -13.13 12.95 -5.14
CA GLY A 64 -13.64 13.72 -4.02
C GLY A 64 -13.02 13.36 -2.67
N LEU A 65 -11.84 12.73 -2.67
CA LEU A 65 -11.07 12.42 -1.46
C LEU A 65 -10.05 13.53 -1.22
N ASP A 66 -10.57 14.68 -0.79
CA ASP A 66 -9.81 15.93 -0.74
C ASP A 66 -8.80 15.97 0.40
N MET A 67 -9.03 15.19 1.46
CA MET A 67 -8.20 15.21 2.65
C MET A 67 -7.49 13.88 2.89
N LEU A 68 -6.17 13.94 2.99
CA LEU A 68 -5.32 12.83 3.41
C LEU A 68 -4.90 13.07 4.86
N VAL A 69 -5.02 12.04 5.68
CA VAL A 69 -4.89 12.14 7.14
C VAL A 69 -4.04 11.00 7.63
N VAL A 70 -3.14 11.34 8.55
CA VAL A 70 -2.37 10.39 9.33
C VAL A 70 -3.00 10.28 10.71
N ILE A 71 -3.30 9.06 11.13
CA ILE A 71 -3.90 8.78 12.43
C ILE A 71 -3.01 7.79 13.19
N SER A 72 -2.52 8.18 14.36
CA SER A 72 -1.84 7.29 15.30
C SER A 72 -2.83 6.80 16.35
N VAL A 73 -2.80 5.50 16.63
CA VAL A 73 -3.72 4.85 17.57
C VAL A 73 -2.93 4.09 18.63
N THR A 74 -3.30 4.30 19.89
CA THR A 74 -2.89 3.46 21.03
C THR A 74 -4.04 2.54 21.41
N LEU A 75 -3.76 1.26 21.62
CA LEU A 75 -4.73 0.26 22.01
C LEU A 75 -5.08 0.35 23.50
N ALA A 76 -6.34 0.06 23.84
CA ALA A 76 -6.81 -0.04 25.24
C ALA A 76 -6.08 -1.14 26.03
N THR A 77 -5.76 -2.24 25.37
CA THR A 77 -4.95 -3.33 25.92
C THR A 77 -4.05 -3.94 24.85
N HIS A 78 -2.83 -4.33 25.20
CA HIS A 78 -1.85 -4.91 24.28
C HIS A 78 -1.93 -6.45 24.20
N ASN A 79 -3.12 -7.02 24.40
CA ASN A 79 -3.32 -8.47 24.23
C ASN A 79 -3.68 -8.82 22.78
N ARG A 80 -3.49 -10.09 22.42
CA ARG A 80 -3.71 -10.59 21.05
C ARG A 80 -5.15 -10.42 20.57
N ASP A 81 -6.13 -10.60 21.45
CA ASP A 81 -7.54 -10.50 21.09
C ASP A 81 -7.94 -9.07 20.76
N ASN A 82 -7.42 -8.09 21.51
CA ASN A 82 -7.66 -6.68 21.26
C ASN A 82 -6.99 -6.22 19.95
N ALA A 83 -5.75 -6.64 19.71
CA ALA A 83 -5.07 -6.38 18.44
C ALA A 83 -5.81 -7.00 17.25
N ARG A 84 -6.38 -8.20 17.42
CA ARG A 84 -7.19 -8.86 16.38
C ARG A 84 -8.48 -8.10 16.09
N ARG A 85 -9.22 -7.67 17.13
CA ARG A 85 -10.45 -6.88 16.98
C ARG A 85 -10.17 -5.55 16.27
N PHE A 86 -9.11 -4.85 16.68
CA PHE A 86 -8.68 -3.63 15.99
C PHE A 86 -8.31 -3.89 14.52
N SER A 87 -7.55 -4.94 14.23
CA SER A 87 -7.22 -5.31 12.85
C SER A 87 -8.47 -5.61 12.00
N GLN A 88 -9.48 -6.27 12.58
CA GLN A 88 -10.76 -6.53 11.90
C GLN A 88 -11.54 -5.25 11.62
N LEU A 89 -11.60 -4.33 12.59
CA LEU A 89 -12.20 -3.00 12.41
C LEU A 89 -11.55 -2.30 11.21
N ILE A 90 -10.22 -2.15 11.24
CA ILE A 90 -9.50 -1.35 10.24
C ILE A 90 -9.62 -1.94 8.83
N ASN A 91 -9.55 -3.27 8.68
CA ASN A 91 -9.73 -3.91 7.36
C ASN A 91 -11.15 -3.73 6.78
N GLY A 92 -12.15 -3.42 7.63
CA GLY A 92 -13.52 -3.16 7.21
C GLY A 92 -13.78 -1.70 6.78
N LEU A 93 -12.82 -0.81 6.96
CA LEU A 93 -12.99 0.64 6.73
C LEU A 93 -12.31 1.07 5.43
N PRO A 94 -13.07 1.33 4.34
CA PRO A 94 -12.50 1.69 3.05
C PRO A 94 -11.76 3.03 3.05
N GLU A 95 -12.04 3.90 4.02
CA GLU A 95 -11.31 5.16 4.22
C GLU A 95 -9.87 4.92 4.64
N VAL A 96 -9.56 3.78 5.28
CA VAL A 96 -8.20 3.41 5.67
C VAL A 96 -7.47 2.81 4.48
N LEU A 97 -6.50 3.56 3.95
CA LEU A 97 -5.69 3.16 2.81
C LEU A 97 -4.56 2.22 3.21
N GLU A 98 -3.94 2.50 4.34
CA GLU A 98 -2.80 1.74 4.87
C GLU A 98 -2.84 1.75 6.39
N ALA A 99 -2.36 0.66 7.00
CA ALA A 99 -2.27 0.51 8.44
C ALA A 99 -1.01 -0.26 8.81
N TYR A 100 -0.21 0.32 9.71
CA TYR A 100 1.08 -0.23 10.13
C TYR A 100 1.10 -0.39 11.64
N ALA A 101 1.57 -1.54 12.12
CA ALA A 101 1.96 -1.70 13.52
C ALA A 101 3.36 -1.11 13.71
N LEU A 102 3.53 -0.26 14.72
CA LEU A 102 4.79 0.45 14.97
C LEU A 102 5.45 0.00 16.27
N THR A 103 6.77 0.15 16.32
CA THR A 103 7.51 0.15 17.58
C THR A 103 7.52 1.59 18.13
N GLY A 104 7.08 1.82 19.37
CA GLY A 104 7.10 3.15 19.99
C GLY A 104 5.94 3.39 20.94
N GLU A 105 5.59 4.66 21.15
CA GLU A 105 4.49 5.08 22.05
C GLU A 105 3.10 4.80 21.48
N MET A 106 2.97 4.74 20.15
CA MET A 106 1.71 4.48 19.44
C MET A 106 1.80 3.08 18.83
N ASP A 107 0.76 2.27 18.99
CA ASP A 107 0.72 0.90 18.51
C ASP A 107 0.54 0.83 16.99
N TYR A 108 -0.30 1.71 16.43
CA TYR A 108 -0.63 1.71 15.01
C TYR A 108 -0.60 3.09 14.38
N HIS A 109 -0.31 3.09 13.08
CA HIS A 109 -0.34 4.27 12.22
C HIS A 109 -1.17 3.98 10.98
N LEU A 110 -2.18 4.82 10.76
CA LEU A 110 -3.14 4.70 9.67
C LEU A 110 -2.96 5.86 8.71
N THR A 111 -2.98 5.56 7.42
CA THR A 111 -3.17 6.55 6.35
C THR A 111 -4.62 6.48 5.92
N VAL A 112 -5.35 7.58 6.07
CA VAL A 112 -6.80 7.65 5.84
C VAL A 112 -7.11 8.74 4.83
N ALA A 113 -8.01 8.46 3.88
CA ALA A 113 -8.52 9.47 2.95
C ALA A 113 -10.02 9.71 3.19
N THR A 114 -10.40 10.98 3.25
CA THR A 114 -11.79 11.40 3.50
C THR A 114 -12.17 12.54 2.57
N ARG A 115 -13.47 12.79 2.41
CA ARG A 115 -13.97 13.89 1.57
C ARG A 115 -13.77 15.28 2.17
N GLY A 116 -13.40 15.36 3.44
CA GLY A 116 -13.20 16.62 4.14
C GLY A 116 -13.33 16.47 5.64
N LEU A 117 -13.26 17.60 6.35
CA LEU A 117 -13.18 17.62 7.80
C LEU A 117 -14.40 17.00 8.50
N ALA A 118 -15.60 17.16 7.93
CA ALA A 118 -16.81 16.60 8.49
C ALA A 118 -16.80 15.05 8.48
N ASP A 119 -16.37 14.45 7.38
CA ASP A 119 -16.27 12.99 7.25
C ASP A 119 -15.14 12.44 8.15
N LEU A 120 -14.01 13.14 8.24
CA LEU A 120 -12.96 12.79 9.22
C LEU A 120 -13.48 12.86 10.65
N SER A 121 -14.23 13.90 11.01
CA SER A 121 -14.76 14.03 12.37
C SER A 121 -15.67 12.87 12.73
N LYS A 122 -16.56 12.45 11.82
CA LYS A 122 -17.40 11.25 12.00
C LYS A 122 -16.56 9.98 12.10
N PHE A 123 -15.60 9.80 11.21
CA PHE A 123 -14.70 8.65 11.24
C PHE A 123 -13.97 8.51 12.59
N VAL A 124 -13.45 9.60 13.14
CA VAL A 124 -12.76 9.56 14.43
C VAL A 124 -13.74 9.37 15.60
N ASN A 125 -14.80 10.19 15.67
CA ASN A 125 -15.67 10.26 16.84
C ASN A 125 -16.71 9.14 16.90
N ASP A 126 -17.17 8.65 15.76
CA ASP A 126 -18.27 7.68 15.69
C ASP A 126 -17.76 6.27 15.45
N VAL A 127 -16.53 6.11 14.93
CA VAL A 127 -15.96 4.79 14.58
C VAL A 127 -14.74 4.46 15.44
N LEU A 128 -13.69 5.30 15.44
CA LEU A 128 -12.44 4.95 16.13
C LEU A 128 -12.55 5.09 17.66
N LEU A 129 -12.89 6.27 18.17
CA LEU A 129 -12.93 6.55 19.61
C LEU A 129 -13.91 5.67 20.40
N PRO A 130 -15.11 5.30 19.87
CA PRO A 130 -16.03 4.43 20.60
C PRO A 130 -15.62 2.96 20.62
N HIS A 131 -14.68 2.54 19.75
CA HIS A 131 -14.32 1.15 19.64
C HIS A 131 -13.49 0.70 20.85
N GLU A 132 -13.92 -0.38 21.52
CA GLU A 132 -13.33 -0.87 22.77
C GLU A 132 -11.81 -1.16 22.70
N SER A 133 -11.30 -1.41 21.50
CA SER A 133 -9.86 -1.65 21.32
C SER A 133 -9.01 -0.39 21.32
N VAL A 134 -9.61 0.80 21.22
CA VAL A 134 -8.93 2.08 21.07
C VAL A 134 -8.87 2.81 22.41
N GLN A 135 -7.68 3.22 22.83
CA GLN A 135 -7.47 4.04 24.03
C GLN A 135 -7.33 5.52 23.68
N HIS A 136 -6.50 5.79 22.67
CA HIS A 136 -6.11 7.13 22.30
C HIS A 136 -5.93 7.23 20.79
N VAL A 137 -6.31 8.37 20.24
CA VAL A 137 -6.21 8.68 18.82
C VAL A 137 -5.57 10.05 18.68
N LYS A 138 -4.51 10.13 17.89
CA LYS A 138 -3.88 11.38 17.48
C LYS A 138 -3.99 11.54 15.97
N THR A 139 -4.54 12.66 15.55
CA THR A 139 -4.81 12.94 14.13
C THR A 139 -3.90 14.05 13.62
N SER A 140 -3.36 13.88 12.42
CA SER A 140 -2.55 14.88 11.73
C SER A 140 -2.98 14.96 10.27
N ILE A 141 -3.37 16.15 9.82
CA ILE A 141 -3.80 16.38 8.44
C ILE A 141 -2.57 16.60 7.57
N VAL A 142 -2.48 15.90 6.44
CA VAL A 142 -1.39 16.09 5.47
C VAL A 142 -1.63 17.42 4.75
N LEU A 143 -0.71 18.36 4.92
CA LEU A 143 -0.77 19.67 4.26
C LEU A 143 -0.30 19.61 2.81
N ASP A 144 0.75 18.84 2.54
CA ASP A 144 1.31 18.66 1.21
C ASP A 144 1.93 17.25 1.07
N THR A 145 1.86 16.68 -0.13
CA THR A 145 2.45 15.39 -0.46
C THR A 145 3.69 15.60 -1.32
N LEU A 146 4.86 15.65 -0.67
CA LEU A 146 6.13 15.93 -1.34
C LEU A 146 6.56 14.84 -2.33
N LYS A 147 6.21 13.58 -2.04
CA LYS A 147 6.53 12.42 -2.87
C LYS A 147 5.46 11.35 -2.66
N THR A 148 5.00 10.75 -3.76
CA THR A 148 4.05 9.64 -3.68
C THR A 148 4.76 8.29 -3.86
N PHE A 149 4.13 7.23 -3.38
CA PHE A 149 4.61 5.87 -3.61
C PHE A 149 4.38 5.48 -5.08
N GLU A 150 5.48 5.31 -5.82
CA GLU A 150 5.48 4.85 -7.22
C GLU A 150 6.05 3.43 -7.36
N GLY A 151 6.25 2.75 -6.22
CA GLY A 151 6.82 1.41 -6.18
C GLY A 151 8.06 1.25 -5.29
N PHE A 152 8.47 0.00 -5.10
CA PHE A 152 9.66 -0.40 -4.36
C PHE A 152 10.94 -0.26 -5.20
N PRO A 153 12.07 0.09 -4.58
CA PRO A 153 13.37 -0.02 -5.24
C PRO A 153 13.64 -1.47 -5.67
N VAL A 154 13.83 -1.68 -6.97
CA VAL A 154 14.27 -2.96 -7.52
C VAL A 154 15.77 -2.84 -7.79
N LEU A 155 16.58 -3.31 -6.85
CA LEU A 155 18.03 -3.15 -6.87
C LEU A 155 18.69 -4.18 -7.80
N MET A 156 19.61 -3.73 -8.65
CA MET A 156 20.43 -4.60 -9.47
C MET A 156 21.59 -5.15 -8.64
N PRO A 157 21.97 -6.44 -8.79
CA PRO A 157 23.13 -6.99 -8.08
C PRO A 157 24.40 -6.20 -8.43
N GLY A 158 25.09 -5.67 -7.42
CA GLY A 158 26.38 -4.97 -7.56
C GLY A 158 26.35 -3.44 -7.51
N HIS A 159 25.31 -2.83 -6.93
CA HIS A 159 25.31 -1.42 -6.51
C HIS A 159 25.30 -1.33 -4.98
#